data_AF-A0A6H1L843-F1
#
_entry.id   AF-A0A6H1L843-F1
#
_cell.length_a   1.000
_cell.length_b   1.000
_cell.length_c   1.000
_cell.angle_alpha   90.00
_cell.angle_beta   90.00
_cell.angle_gamma   90.00
#
_symmetry.space_group_name_H-M   'P 1'
#
loop_
_entity.id
_entity.type
_entity.pdbx_description
1 polymer ?
#
loop_
_entity_poly.entity_id
_entity_poly.type
_entity_poly.pdbx_seq_one_letter_code
_entity_poly.pdbx_strand_id
1 'polypeptide(L)'
;MATTDDPPLIFWGRCRSGRRWFWTASEYDGEQIHGWAATPDEASRQANAATVQLAAGRYANVHVLHGVATEQLKKLNAAQRTAKPPKSAHSGTVPPPDPTGYLYAIEPGRYELDDVTWIPGKVVQFPITKQTARRIYYLRPRFLYMPGPDWEPGYVDRQELERHGSVHVPYWHLLFAEPPELPADRPLRPRAEPAPPADLKQLKAAMAAAHPDRGGTSEAFIAARDRYVRARRRAA
;
A
#
# COMPACT_ATOMS: atom_id res chain seq x y z
N MET A 1 44.55 18.20 3.17
CA MET A 1 45.45 17.02 3.18
C MET A 1 46.10 17.02 4.54
N ALA A 2 45.67 16.14 5.44
CA ALA A 2 46.30 15.98 6.75
C ALA A 2 47.73 15.50 6.53
N THR A 3 48.69 16.17 7.15
CA THR A 3 50.08 15.75 7.15
C THR A 3 50.21 14.46 7.97
N THR A 4 51.11 13.56 7.59
CA THR A 4 51.29 12.22 8.21
C THR A 4 51.54 12.24 9.72
N ASP A 5 51.84 13.42 10.29
CA ASP A 5 52.09 13.65 11.71
C ASP A 5 50.86 14.09 12.54
N ASP A 6 49.71 14.36 11.92
CA ASP A 6 48.50 14.72 12.69
C ASP A 6 47.95 13.47 13.41
N PRO A 7 47.65 13.55 14.73
CA PRO A 7 47.09 12.43 15.47
C PRO A 7 45.73 12.04 14.89
N PRO A 8 45.50 10.74 14.56
CA PRO A 8 44.25 10.31 13.97
C PRO A 8 43.07 10.64 14.89
N LEU A 9 42.01 11.15 14.27
CA LEU A 9 40.75 11.43 14.94
C LEU A 9 39.86 10.19 14.85
N ILE A 10 39.70 9.49 15.96
CA ILE A 10 38.97 8.22 16.03
C ILE A 10 37.70 8.41 16.85
N PHE A 11 36.59 7.95 16.29
CA PHE A 11 35.31 7.90 16.97
C PHE A 11 34.95 6.46 17.27
N TRP A 12 34.40 6.18 18.44
CA TRP A 12 33.73 4.90 18.66
C TRP A 12 32.42 5.07 19.40
N GLY A 13 31.54 4.10 19.20
CA GLY A 13 30.23 4.10 19.83
C GLY A 13 29.59 2.73 19.88
N ARG A 14 28.46 2.65 20.57
CA ARG A 14 27.63 1.44 20.63
C ARG A 14 26.15 1.81 20.65
N CYS A 15 25.31 0.93 20.13
CA CYS A 15 23.86 1.05 20.18
C CYS A 15 23.19 -0.31 20.37
N ARG A 16 21.99 -0.32 20.94
CA ARG A 16 21.21 -1.55 21.12
C ARG A 16 20.46 -1.89 19.84
N SER A 17 20.52 -3.14 19.41
CA SER A 17 19.70 -3.67 18.31
C SER A 17 19.16 -5.05 18.67
N GLY A 18 17.85 -5.08 18.97
CA GLY A 18 17.19 -6.26 19.52
C GLY A 18 17.78 -6.69 20.88
N ARG A 19 18.26 -7.94 20.93
CA ARG A 19 18.88 -8.54 22.12
C ARG A 19 20.40 -8.38 22.18
N ARG A 20 21.02 -7.77 21.17
CA ARG A 20 22.48 -7.62 21.05
C ARG A 20 22.86 -6.14 21.02
N TRP A 21 24.14 -5.90 21.21
CA TRP A 21 24.74 -4.57 21.11
C TRP A 21 25.63 -4.51 19.88
N PHE A 22 25.38 -3.53 19.03
CA PHE A 22 26.25 -3.19 17.91
C PHE A 22 27.25 -2.14 18.36
N TRP A 23 28.50 -2.27 17.93
CA TRP A 23 29.53 -1.28 18.17
C TRP A 23 30.32 -0.99 16.90
N THR A 24 30.91 0.19 16.84
CA THR A 24 31.83 0.58 15.77
C THR A 24 32.91 1.50 16.31
N ALA A 25 34.09 1.42 15.70
CA ALA A 25 35.17 2.39 15.81
C ALA A 25 35.57 2.79 14.38
N SER A 26 35.78 4.08 14.13
CA SER A 26 36.11 4.63 12.81
C SER A 26 37.06 5.80 12.93
N GLU A 27 38.08 5.83 12.09
CA GLU A 27 38.84 7.04 11.81
C GLU A 27 38.00 7.97 10.92
N TYR A 28 38.09 9.30 11.10
CA TYR A 28 37.22 10.29 10.43
C TYR A 28 37.13 10.11 8.90
N ASP A 29 38.27 9.86 8.24
CA ASP A 29 38.39 9.66 6.79
C ASP A 29 39.01 8.29 6.43
N GLY A 30 38.97 7.32 7.35
CA GLY A 30 39.81 6.13 7.28
C GLY A 30 39.08 4.80 7.48
N GLU A 31 39.82 3.85 8.05
CA GLU A 31 39.32 2.51 8.29
C GLU A 31 38.21 2.51 9.34
N GLN A 32 37.27 1.58 9.17
CA GLN A 32 36.17 1.37 10.09
C GLN A 32 36.05 -0.09 10.50
N ILE A 33 36.06 -0.31 11.81
CA ILE A 33 35.90 -1.61 12.44
C ILE A 33 34.55 -1.63 13.17
N HIS A 34 33.84 -2.75 13.12
CA HIS A 34 32.56 -2.89 13.80
C HIS A 34 32.29 -4.34 14.19
N GLY A 35 31.36 -4.54 15.12
CA GLY A 35 31.02 -5.87 15.60
C GLY A 35 29.76 -5.91 16.45
N TRP A 36 29.53 -7.09 17.01
CA TRP A 36 28.35 -7.39 17.81
C TRP A 36 28.74 -8.07 19.13
N ALA A 37 28.17 -7.60 20.23
CA ALA A 37 28.37 -8.16 21.55
C ALA A 37 27.03 -8.56 22.20
N ALA A 38 27.08 -9.44 23.19
CA ALA A 38 25.90 -9.83 23.95
C ALA A 38 25.49 -8.76 24.97
N THR A 39 26.48 -8.06 25.54
CA THR A 39 26.29 -7.11 26.64
C THR A 39 26.80 -5.70 26.28
N PRO A 40 26.28 -4.65 26.96
CA PRO A 40 26.76 -3.29 26.78
C PRO A 40 28.27 -3.12 27.09
N ASP A 41 28.76 -3.81 28.12
CA ASP A 41 30.15 -3.66 28.56
C ASP A 41 31.12 -4.38 27.64
N GLU A 42 30.73 -5.55 27.13
CA GLU A 42 31.49 -6.25 26.10
C GLU A 42 31.59 -5.43 24.81
N ALA A 43 30.50 -4.77 24.39
CA ALA A 43 30.53 -3.85 23.26
C ALA A 43 31.50 -2.68 23.50
N SER A 44 31.51 -2.08 24.70
CA SER A 44 32.47 -1.02 25.04
C SER A 44 33.92 -1.51 24.99
N ARG A 45 34.20 -2.71 25.53
CA ARG A 45 35.56 -3.29 25.51
C ARG A 45 36.04 -3.57 24.09
N GLN A 46 35.18 -4.18 23.26
CA GLN A 46 35.53 -4.50 21.87
C GLN A 46 35.74 -3.23 21.04
N ALA A 47 34.90 -2.20 21.22
CA ALA A 47 35.05 -0.92 20.53
C ALA A 47 36.33 -0.18 20.94
N ASN A 48 36.65 -0.17 22.24
CA ASN A 48 37.91 0.42 22.73
C ASN A 48 39.13 -0.33 22.15
N ALA A 49 39.13 -1.67 22.17
CA ALA A 49 40.19 -2.46 21.56
C ALA A 49 40.37 -2.15 20.06
N ALA A 50 39.27 -1.98 19.32
CA ALA A 50 39.31 -1.56 17.93
C ALA A 50 39.85 -0.13 17.75
N THR A 51 39.55 0.79 18.67
CA THR A 51 40.16 2.13 18.67
C THR A 51 41.67 2.08 18.87
N VAL A 52 42.16 1.25 19.78
CA VAL A 52 43.62 1.05 19.99
C VAL A 52 44.26 0.47 18.73
N GLN A 53 43.58 -0.47 18.06
CA GLN A 53 44.04 -1.02 16.79
C GLN A 53 44.14 0.05 15.69
N LEU A 54 43.10 0.88 15.53
CA LEU A 54 43.09 1.99 14.57
C LEU A 54 44.16 3.06 14.86
N ALA A 55 44.47 3.29 16.14
CA ALA A 55 45.55 4.19 16.53
C ALA A 55 46.93 3.68 16.07
N ALA A 56 47.09 2.36 15.92
CA ALA A 56 48.32 1.71 15.41
C ALA A 56 49.60 2.15 16.15
N GLY A 57 49.52 2.34 17.47
CA GLY A 57 50.64 2.79 18.30
C GLY A 57 50.95 4.29 18.25
N ARG A 58 50.16 5.08 17.50
CA ARG A 58 50.25 6.55 17.47
C ARG A 58 49.40 7.19 18.56
N TYR A 59 49.74 8.41 18.95
CA TYR A 59 48.83 9.25 19.75
C TYR A 59 47.57 9.55 18.94
N ALA A 60 46.39 9.34 19.50
CA ALA A 60 45.11 9.52 18.81
C ALA A 60 44.13 10.35 19.63
N ASN A 61 43.33 11.17 18.94
CA ASN A 61 42.21 11.89 19.54
C ASN A 61 40.98 10.98 19.50
N VAL A 62 40.58 10.46 20.66
CA VAL A 62 39.48 9.49 20.76
C VAL A 62 38.22 10.14 21.32
N HIS A 63 37.13 10.07 20.57
CA HIS A 63 35.82 10.55 20.99
C HIS A 63 34.80 9.40 21.08
N VAL A 64 34.08 9.33 22.21
CA VAL A 64 33.00 8.35 22.40
C VAL A 64 31.67 8.97 21.95
N LEU A 65 31.19 8.58 20.76
CA LEU A 65 29.96 9.08 20.17
C LEU A 65 29.04 7.92 19.78
N HIS A 66 28.06 7.58 20.60
CA HIS A 66 27.14 6.47 20.32
C HIS A 66 26.29 6.67 19.05
N GLY A 67 26.13 7.91 18.58
CA GLY A 67 25.49 8.24 17.31
C GLY A 67 26.19 7.58 16.11
N VAL A 68 27.53 7.45 16.12
CA VAL A 68 28.27 6.85 15.00
C VAL A 68 27.93 5.37 14.77
N ALA A 69 27.65 4.64 15.85
CA ALA A 69 27.20 3.24 15.79
C ALA A 69 25.79 3.12 15.22
N THR A 70 24.92 4.07 15.53
CA THR A 70 23.54 4.10 15.00
C THR A 70 23.55 4.33 13.50
N GLU A 71 24.30 5.33 13.02
CA GLU A 71 24.41 5.62 11.59
C GLU A 71 25.09 4.50 10.83
N GLN A 72 26.14 3.90 11.38
CA GLN A 72 26.78 2.76 10.73
C GLN A 72 25.86 1.55 10.61
N LEU A 73 25.11 1.22 11.66
CA LEU A 73 24.15 0.12 11.62
C LEU A 73 23.05 0.36 10.56
N LYS A 74 22.60 1.61 10.39
CA LYS A 74 21.66 1.98 9.32
C LYS A 74 22.27 1.72 7.94
N LYS A 75 23.52 2.13 7.71
CA LYS A 75 24.23 1.89 6.44
C LYS A 75 24.35 0.39 6.13
N LEU A 76 24.77 -0.42 7.11
CA LEU A 76 24.89 -1.87 6.95
C LEU A 76 23.53 -2.52 6.65
N ASN A 77 22.47 -2.14 7.37
CA ASN A 77 21.13 -2.66 7.12
C ASN A 77 20.59 -2.24 5.75
N ALA A 78 20.88 -1.01 5.30
CA ALA A 78 20.51 -0.55 3.97
C ALA A 78 21.25 -1.35 2.88
N ALA A 79 22.56 -1.54 3.03
CA ALA A 79 23.36 -2.36 2.11
C ALA A 79 22.86 -3.82 2.05
N GLN A 80 22.53 -4.42 3.20
CA GLN A 80 21.93 -5.75 3.26
C GLN A 80 20.56 -5.81 2.58
N ARG A 81 19.74 -4.76 2.69
CA ARG A 81 18.45 -4.68 1.99
C ARG A 81 18.64 -4.61 0.47
N THR A 82 19.61 -3.86 0.00
CA THR A 82 19.93 -3.76 -1.44
C THR A 82 20.54 -5.04 -1.99
N ALA A 83 21.42 -5.70 -1.22
CA ALA A 83 22.08 -6.94 -1.64
C ALA A 83 21.14 -8.16 -1.63
N LYS A 84 20.09 -8.13 -0.81
CA LYS A 84 19.07 -9.16 -0.85
C LYS A 84 18.28 -8.97 -2.14
N PRO A 85 18.19 -9.98 -3.03
CA PRO A 85 17.30 -9.89 -4.17
C PRO A 85 15.93 -9.49 -3.64
N PRO A 86 15.17 -8.63 -4.37
CA PRO A 86 13.84 -8.25 -3.93
C PRO A 86 13.15 -9.56 -3.57
N LYS A 87 12.78 -9.73 -2.28
CA LYS A 87 11.81 -10.76 -1.91
C LYS A 87 10.73 -10.55 -2.94
N SER A 88 10.57 -11.52 -3.84
CA SER A 88 9.81 -11.41 -5.07
C SER A 88 8.67 -10.46 -4.81
N ALA A 89 8.62 -9.36 -5.57
CA ALA A 89 7.46 -8.50 -5.57
C ALA A 89 6.27 -9.45 -5.54
N HIS A 90 5.53 -9.46 -4.43
CA HIS A 90 4.57 -10.53 -4.17
C HIS A 90 3.39 -10.46 -5.16
N SER A 91 3.43 -9.50 -6.09
CA SER A 91 2.68 -9.38 -7.33
C SER A 91 3.26 -10.30 -8.40
N GLY A 92 2.56 -11.38 -8.68
CA GLY A 92 2.93 -12.35 -9.72
C GLY A 92 2.89 -13.78 -9.22
N THR A 93 2.26 -14.03 -8.07
CA THR A 93 2.00 -15.40 -7.64
C THR A 93 0.95 -15.99 -8.59
N VAL A 94 1.38 -16.60 -9.69
CA VAL A 94 0.47 -17.35 -10.56
C VAL A 94 -0.26 -18.38 -9.69
N PRO A 95 -1.60 -18.51 -9.80
CA PRO A 95 -2.34 -19.51 -9.06
C PRO A 95 -1.71 -20.88 -9.29
N PRO A 96 -1.53 -21.70 -8.23
CA PRO A 96 -1.06 -23.06 -8.42
C PRO A 96 -2.02 -23.79 -9.38
N PRO A 97 -1.51 -24.65 -10.29
CA PRO A 97 -2.36 -25.39 -11.22
C PRO A 97 -3.39 -26.25 -10.50
N ASP A 98 -3.05 -26.75 -9.30
CA ASP A 98 -3.91 -27.58 -8.45
C ASP A 98 -4.04 -26.96 -7.05
N PRO A 99 -4.97 -26.02 -6.83
CA PRO A 99 -5.21 -25.46 -5.50
C PRO A 99 -5.82 -26.51 -4.56
N THR A 100 -5.52 -26.38 -3.27
CA THR A 100 -6.04 -27.30 -2.23
C THR A 100 -7.53 -27.10 -1.93
N GLY A 101 -8.12 -26.05 -2.49
CA GLY A 101 -9.52 -25.67 -2.32
C GLY A 101 -9.71 -24.21 -2.72
N TYR A 102 -10.93 -23.70 -2.51
CA TYR A 102 -11.27 -22.32 -2.81
C TYR A 102 -11.97 -21.66 -1.63
N LEU A 103 -11.76 -20.35 -1.49
CA LEU A 103 -12.68 -19.48 -0.77
C LEU A 103 -13.58 -18.77 -1.79
N TYR A 104 -14.77 -18.39 -1.37
CA TYR A 104 -15.76 -17.77 -2.24
C TYR A 104 -16.11 -16.37 -1.74
N ALA A 105 -16.29 -15.42 -2.65
CA ALA A 105 -16.95 -14.14 -2.34
C ALA A 105 -18.03 -13.85 -3.35
N ILE A 106 -18.92 -12.92 -3.02
CA ILE A 106 -19.90 -12.37 -3.94
C ILE A 106 -19.34 -11.07 -4.51
N GLU A 107 -19.14 -11.02 -5.82
CA GLU A 107 -19.01 -9.75 -6.54
C GLU A 107 -20.43 -9.24 -6.77
N PRO A 108 -20.83 -8.12 -6.13
CA PRO A 108 -22.18 -7.59 -6.30
C PRO A 108 -22.38 -7.14 -7.74
N GLY A 109 -23.60 -7.29 -8.24
CA GLY A 109 -23.96 -6.76 -9.55
C GLY A 109 -23.83 -5.24 -9.59
N ARG A 110 -23.53 -4.69 -10.76
CA ARG A 110 -23.31 -3.26 -10.95
C ARG A 110 -23.80 -2.80 -12.31
N TYR A 111 -24.02 -1.50 -12.44
CA TYR A 111 -24.17 -0.88 -13.74
C TYR A 111 -22.80 -0.60 -14.36
N GLU A 112 -22.68 -0.71 -15.68
CA GLU A 112 -21.53 -0.20 -16.42
C GLU A 112 -21.50 1.34 -16.38
N LEU A 113 -20.38 1.92 -16.86
CA LEU A 113 -20.16 3.36 -16.95
C LEU A 113 -21.23 4.09 -17.77
N ASP A 114 -21.95 3.38 -18.63
CA ASP A 114 -23.07 3.90 -19.42
C ASP A 114 -24.35 4.11 -18.58
N ASP A 115 -24.38 3.63 -17.34
CA ASP A 115 -25.54 3.63 -16.47
C ASP A 115 -26.78 2.93 -17.07
N VAL A 116 -26.61 2.10 -18.10
CA VAL A 116 -27.74 1.42 -18.78
C VAL A 116 -27.60 -0.08 -18.66
N THR A 117 -26.37 -0.57 -18.79
CA THR A 117 -26.08 -2.01 -18.83
C THR A 117 -25.88 -2.56 -17.42
N TRP A 118 -26.76 -3.47 -16.99
CA TRP A 118 -26.63 -4.16 -15.70
C TRP A 118 -25.78 -5.43 -15.87
N ILE A 119 -24.67 -5.50 -15.13
CA ILE A 119 -23.86 -6.70 -14.98
C ILE A 119 -24.36 -7.45 -13.75
N PRO A 120 -24.86 -8.70 -13.89
CA PRO A 120 -25.27 -9.50 -12.75
C PRO A 120 -24.09 -9.80 -11.83
N GLY A 121 -24.36 -9.89 -10.53
CA GLY A 121 -23.36 -10.34 -9.57
C GLY A 121 -22.94 -11.78 -9.83
N LYS A 122 -21.77 -12.16 -9.35
CA LYS A 122 -21.24 -13.52 -9.52
C LYS A 122 -20.46 -13.97 -8.30
N VAL A 123 -20.36 -15.28 -8.14
CA VAL A 123 -19.47 -15.88 -7.14
C VAL A 123 -18.05 -15.89 -7.70
N VAL A 124 -17.11 -15.31 -6.97
CA VAL A 124 -15.68 -15.27 -7.31
C VAL A 124 -14.95 -16.28 -6.44
N GLN A 125 -14.07 -17.06 -7.05
CA GLN A 125 -13.28 -18.10 -6.39
C GLN A 125 -11.85 -17.60 -6.13
N PHE A 126 -11.34 -17.87 -4.93
CA PHE A 126 -9.97 -17.56 -4.54
C PHE A 126 -9.23 -18.85 -4.18
N PRO A 127 -8.17 -19.20 -4.93
CA PRO A 127 -7.46 -20.45 -4.71
C PRO A 127 -6.72 -20.42 -3.37
N ILE A 128 -6.91 -21.47 -2.58
CA ILE A 128 -6.21 -21.69 -1.31
C ILE A 128 -4.82 -22.26 -1.61
N THR A 129 -3.79 -21.57 -1.10
CA THR A 129 -2.39 -21.97 -1.27
C THR A 129 -1.88 -22.78 -0.09
N LYS A 130 -2.40 -22.51 1.11
CA LYS A 130 -1.98 -23.21 2.33
C LYS A 130 -3.06 -23.11 3.39
N GLN A 131 -3.34 -24.23 4.06
CA GLN A 131 -4.15 -24.25 5.27
C GLN A 131 -3.31 -24.61 6.48
N THR A 132 -3.61 -24.00 7.62
CA THR A 132 -3.00 -24.30 8.93
C THR A 132 -4.11 -24.44 9.96
N ALA A 133 -3.78 -24.81 11.19
CA ALA A 133 -4.77 -24.92 12.27
C ALA A 133 -5.45 -23.57 12.62
N ARG A 134 -4.80 -22.43 12.35
CA ARG A 134 -5.32 -21.10 12.68
C ARG A 134 -5.68 -20.25 11.46
N ARG A 135 -5.08 -20.51 10.30
CA ARG A 135 -5.17 -19.62 9.14
C ARG A 135 -5.35 -20.37 7.83
N ILE A 136 -6.14 -19.80 6.95
CA ILE A 136 -6.24 -20.18 5.54
C ILE A 136 -5.57 -19.08 4.72
N TYR A 137 -4.56 -19.45 3.95
CA TYR A 137 -3.86 -18.57 3.01
C TYR A 137 -4.41 -18.80 1.61
N TYR A 138 -4.68 -17.72 0.90
CA TYR A 138 -5.31 -17.73 -0.42
C TYR A 138 -4.72 -16.65 -1.31
N LEU A 139 -4.94 -16.73 -2.62
CA LEU A 139 -4.57 -15.69 -3.56
C LEU A 139 -5.79 -14.88 -3.97
N ARG A 140 -5.62 -13.56 -4.08
CA ARG A 140 -6.65 -12.64 -4.59
C ARG A 140 -6.06 -11.73 -5.67
N PRO A 141 -6.86 -11.30 -6.65
CA PRO A 141 -6.40 -10.30 -7.61
C PRO A 141 -6.10 -8.99 -6.87
N ARG A 142 -4.99 -8.34 -7.24
CA ARG A 142 -4.59 -7.04 -6.70
C ARG A 142 -5.63 -5.96 -6.98
N PHE A 143 -6.23 -6.01 -8.16
CA PHE A 143 -7.25 -5.07 -8.62
C PHE A 143 -8.55 -5.82 -8.91
N LEU A 144 -9.61 -5.46 -8.20
CA LEU A 144 -10.94 -6.11 -8.33
C LEU A 144 -11.52 -5.99 -9.74
N TYR A 145 -11.19 -4.92 -10.46
CA TYR A 145 -11.82 -4.57 -11.74
C TYR A 145 -10.92 -4.75 -12.96
N MET A 146 -9.68 -5.23 -12.76
CA MET A 146 -8.76 -5.52 -13.86
C MET A 146 -8.30 -6.97 -13.74
N PRO A 147 -8.74 -7.87 -14.65
CA PRO A 147 -8.12 -9.18 -14.75
C PRO A 147 -6.67 -8.98 -15.19
N GLY A 148 -5.76 -9.17 -14.25
CA GLY A 148 -4.32 -9.13 -14.46
C GLY A 148 -3.65 -10.35 -13.83
N PRO A 149 -2.42 -10.69 -14.24
CA PRO A 149 -1.66 -11.80 -13.65
C PRO A 149 -1.21 -11.52 -12.20
N ASP A 150 -1.50 -10.32 -11.69
CA ASP A 150 -1.07 -9.87 -10.37
C ASP A 150 -2.01 -10.38 -9.29
N TRP A 151 -1.67 -11.56 -8.79
CA TRP A 151 -2.24 -12.09 -7.56
C TRP A 151 -1.41 -11.67 -6.36
N GLU A 152 -2.10 -11.31 -5.29
CA GLU A 152 -1.53 -11.04 -3.98
C GLU A 152 -2.03 -12.09 -2.98
N PRO A 153 -1.18 -12.52 -2.04
CA PRO A 153 -1.62 -13.43 -1.00
C PRO A 153 -2.41 -12.69 0.09
N GLY A 154 -3.51 -13.31 0.49
CA GLY A 154 -4.28 -12.98 1.68
C GLY A 154 -4.25 -14.13 2.68
N TYR A 155 -4.74 -13.84 3.88
CA TYR A 155 -5.09 -14.89 4.85
C TYR A 155 -6.35 -14.49 5.60
N VAL A 156 -7.08 -15.51 6.06
CA VAL A 156 -8.21 -15.37 7.00
C VAL A 156 -8.00 -16.28 8.20
N ASP A 157 -8.68 -15.97 9.30
CA ASP A 157 -8.75 -16.86 10.45
C ASP A 157 -9.62 -18.07 10.11
N ARG A 158 -9.06 -19.26 10.28
CA ARG A 158 -9.73 -20.52 9.96
C ARG A 158 -10.86 -20.80 10.95
N GLN A 159 -10.63 -20.56 12.23
CA GLN A 159 -11.58 -20.90 13.28
C GLN A 159 -12.81 -19.98 13.22
N GLU A 160 -12.59 -18.71 12.90
CA GLU A 160 -13.68 -17.76 12.66
C GLU A 160 -14.54 -18.20 11.45
N LEU A 161 -13.88 -18.54 10.34
CA LEU A 161 -14.57 -19.00 9.14
C LEU A 161 -15.37 -20.29 9.38
N GLU A 162 -14.79 -21.28 10.06
CA GLU A 162 -15.47 -22.54 10.38
C GLU A 162 -16.62 -22.33 11.36
N ARG A 163 -16.50 -21.39 12.30
CA ARG A 163 -17.55 -21.10 13.29
C ARG A 163 -18.75 -20.35 12.70
N HIS A 164 -18.48 -19.39 11.81
CA HIS A 164 -19.50 -18.46 11.32
C HIS A 164 -19.93 -18.73 9.87
N GLY A 165 -19.25 -19.65 9.17
CA GLY A 165 -19.44 -19.91 7.74
C GLY A 165 -18.90 -18.79 6.83
N SER A 166 -18.57 -17.63 7.40
CA SER A 166 -18.02 -16.47 6.69
C SER A 166 -17.09 -15.64 7.57
N VAL A 167 -16.21 -14.86 6.95
CA VAL A 167 -15.28 -13.95 7.63
C VAL A 167 -15.20 -12.62 6.90
N HIS A 168 -15.18 -11.51 7.66
CA HIS A 168 -15.14 -10.18 7.08
C HIS A 168 -13.74 -9.80 6.61
N VAL A 169 -13.63 -9.29 5.37
CA VAL A 169 -12.36 -8.79 4.83
C VAL A 169 -12.50 -7.40 4.19
N PRO A 170 -11.49 -6.51 4.30
CA PRO A 170 -11.60 -5.11 3.90
C PRO A 170 -12.00 -4.83 2.44
N TYR A 171 -11.83 -5.79 1.51
CA TYR A 171 -12.03 -5.57 0.07
C TYR A 171 -13.17 -6.37 -0.57
N TRP A 172 -13.58 -7.48 0.05
CA TRP A 172 -14.64 -8.36 -0.47
C TRP A 172 -15.87 -8.39 0.44
N HIS A 173 -15.82 -7.68 1.57
CA HIS A 173 -16.78 -7.71 2.67
C HIS A 173 -16.89 -9.08 3.35
N LEU A 174 -17.15 -10.17 2.63
CA LEU A 174 -17.27 -11.51 3.19
C LEU A 174 -16.57 -12.55 2.30
N LEU A 175 -15.87 -13.49 2.96
CA LEU A 175 -15.39 -14.72 2.34
C LEU A 175 -16.09 -15.91 2.97
N PHE A 176 -16.45 -16.89 2.15
CA PHE A 176 -17.18 -18.10 2.52
C PHE A 176 -16.34 -19.35 2.23
N ALA A 177 -16.53 -20.40 3.03
CA ALA A 177 -15.89 -21.70 2.82
C ALA A 177 -16.53 -22.51 1.68
N GLU A 178 -17.83 -22.29 1.44
CA GLU A 178 -18.61 -22.91 0.37
C GLU A 178 -19.21 -21.82 -0.54
N PRO A 179 -19.55 -22.12 -1.80
CA PRO A 179 -20.15 -21.16 -2.70
C PRO A 179 -21.48 -20.63 -2.12
N PRO A 180 -21.62 -19.34 -1.82
CA PRO A 180 -22.88 -18.79 -1.34
C PRO A 180 -23.89 -18.69 -2.49
N GLU A 181 -25.17 -18.76 -2.16
CA GLU A 181 -26.22 -18.42 -3.11
C GLU A 181 -26.16 -16.93 -3.44
N LEU A 182 -26.29 -16.61 -4.73
CA LEU A 182 -26.37 -15.22 -5.17
C LEU A 182 -27.74 -14.66 -4.79
N PRO A 183 -27.82 -13.46 -4.20
CA PRO A 183 -29.10 -12.79 -4.01
C PRO A 183 -29.79 -12.63 -5.36
N ALA A 184 -31.05 -13.06 -5.45
CA ALA A 184 -31.81 -13.15 -6.70
C ALA A 184 -32.10 -11.79 -7.36
N ASP A 185 -31.82 -10.68 -6.67
CA ASP A 185 -32.37 -9.39 -7.05
C ASP A 185 -31.37 -8.54 -7.84
N ARG A 186 -31.74 -8.25 -9.08
CA ARG A 186 -31.40 -6.97 -9.69
C ARG A 186 -32.07 -5.89 -8.82
N PRO A 187 -31.33 -4.99 -8.16
CA PRO A 187 -31.97 -3.87 -7.50
C PRO A 187 -32.80 -3.14 -8.56
N LEU A 188 -34.10 -2.99 -8.30
CA LEU A 188 -34.93 -2.04 -9.04
C LEU A 188 -34.19 -0.72 -8.92
N ARG A 189 -33.57 -0.27 -10.02
CA ARG A 189 -33.14 1.12 -10.09
C ARG A 189 -34.39 1.92 -9.69
N PRO A 190 -34.33 2.84 -8.73
CA PRO A 190 -35.27 3.94 -8.76
C PRO A 190 -35.07 4.51 -10.15
N ARG A 191 -36.01 4.21 -11.06
CA ARG A 191 -36.10 4.92 -12.32
C ARG A 191 -36.23 6.34 -11.82
N ALA A 192 -35.17 7.13 -11.96
CA ALA A 192 -35.34 8.57 -11.87
C ALA A 192 -36.46 8.81 -12.86
N GLU A 193 -37.66 9.12 -12.36
CA GLU A 193 -38.77 9.46 -13.23
C GLU A 193 -38.17 10.50 -14.17
N PRO A 194 -38.26 10.30 -15.50
CA PRO A 194 -37.77 11.32 -16.40
C PRO A 194 -38.47 12.59 -15.95
N ALA A 195 -37.68 13.53 -15.37
CA ALA A 195 -38.21 14.83 -15.03
C ALA A 195 -38.92 15.29 -16.30
N PRO A 196 -40.20 15.70 -16.20
CA PRO A 196 -41.03 15.96 -17.38
C PRO A 196 -40.21 16.81 -18.34
N PRO A 197 -40.14 16.44 -19.63
CA PRO A 197 -39.21 17.05 -20.56
C PRO A 197 -39.36 18.56 -20.46
N ALA A 198 -38.35 19.21 -19.88
CA ALA A 198 -38.38 20.65 -19.76
C ALA A 198 -38.42 21.16 -21.19
N ASP A 199 -39.49 21.86 -21.55
CA ASP A 199 -39.74 22.28 -22.92
C ASP A 199 -38.51 23.07 -23.40
N LEU A 200 -37.70 22.44 -24.27
CA LEU A 200 -36.46 23.03 -24.77
C LEU A 200 -36.75 24.37 -25.45
N LYS A 201 -37.96 24.56 -25.97
CA LYS A 201 -38.45 25.82 -26.53
C LYS A 201 -38.57 26.90 -25.45
N GLN A 202 -39.14 26.58 -24.30
CA GLN A 202 -39.27 27.50 -23.16
C GLN A 202 -37.91 27.83 -22.56
N LEU A 203 -37.02 26.85 -22.40
CA LEU A 203 -35.67 27.09 -21.89
C LEU A 203 -34.83 27.95 -22.83
N LYS A 204 -34.96 27.73 -24.15
CA LYS A 204 -34.32 28.57 -25.17
C LYS A 204 -34.88 30.00 -25.15
N ALA A 205 -36.18 30.16 -24.96
CA ALA A 205 -36.82 31.47 -24.82
C ALA A 205 -36.36 32.21 -23.54
N ALA A 206 -36.28 31.51 -22.41
CA ALA A 206 -35.80 32.07 -21.16
C ALA A 206 -34.31 32.47 -21.23
N MET A 207 -33.48 31.67 -21.90
CA MET A 207 -32.08 32.01 -22.18
C MET A 207 -31.97 33.26 -23.06
N ALA A 208 -32.80 33.39 -24.09
CA ALA A 208 -32.82 34.58 -24.93
C ALA A 208 -33.31 35.83 -24.18
N ALA A 209 -34.32 35.70 -23.30
CA ALA A 209 -34.83 36.80 -22.48
C ALA A 209 -33.80 37.28 -21.44
N ALA A 210 -32.97 36.38 -20.91
CA ALA A 210 -31.92 36.71 -19.94
C ALA A 210 -30.65 37.31 -20.58
N HIS A 211 -30.60 37.49 -21.90
CA HIS A 211 -29.40 37.99 -22.58
C HIS A 211 -29.11 39.46 -22.21
N PRO A 212 -27.84 39.85 -21.97
CA PRO A 212 -27.47 41.23 -21.64
C PRO A 212 -27.96 42.27 -22.67
N ASP A 213 -27.85 41.96 -23.96
CA ASP A 213 -28.36 42.80 -25.06
C ASP A 213 -29.89 43.01 -25.04
N ARG A 214 -30.62 42.26 -24.22
CA ARG A 214 -32.08 42.40 -24.02
C ARG A 214 -32.43 42.90 -22.61
N GLY A 215 -31.47 43.49 -21.91
CA GLY A 215 -31.67 44.03 -20.56
C GLY A 215 -31.52 43.01 -19.42
N GLY A 216 -31.00 41.81 -19.71
CA GLY A 216 -30.66 40.81 -18.69
C GLY A 216 -29.28 41.02 -18.06
N THR A 217 -28.90 40.17 -17.11
CA THR A 217 -27.55 40.14 -16.54
C THR A 217 -26.76 38.95 -17.06
N SER A 218 -25.44 39.07 -17.15
CA SER A 218 -24.56 37.97 -17.56
C SER A 218 -24.72 36.72 -16.68
N GLU A 219 -24.93 36.91 -15.37
CA GLU A 219 -25.19 35.83 -14.42
C GLU A 219 -26.51 35.11 -14.73
N ALA A 220 -27.58 35.86 -15.01
CA ALA A 220 -28.87 35.29 -15.38
C ALA A 220 -28.78 34.50 -16.69
N PHE A 221 -28.00 34.99 -17.67
CA PHE A 221 -27.76 34.30 -18.93
C PHE A 221 -26.98 33.00 -18.74
N ILE A 222 -25.91 33.00 -17.94
CA ILE A 222 -25.11 31.80 -17.65
C ILE A 222 -25.97 30.74 -16.97
N ALA A 223 -26.75 31.11 -15.96
CA ALA A 223 -27.65 30.19 -15.27
C ALA A 223 -28.73 29.62 -16.21
N ALA A 224 -29.29 30.43 -17.12
CA ALA A 224 -30.27 29.98 -18.10
C ALA A 224 -29.65 29.05 -19.16
N ARG A 225 -28.43 29.35 -19.61
CA ARG A 225 -27.67 28.53 -20.56
C ARG A 225 -27.33 27.17 -19.96
N ASP A 226 -26.90 27.11 -18.70
CA ASP A 226 -26.60 25.86 -18.02
C ASP A 226 -27.85 24.96 -17.90
N ARG A 227 -29.00 25.55 -17.57
CA ARG A 227 -30.28 24.82 -17.55
C ARG A 227 -30.63 24.24 -18.93
N TYR A 228 -30.49 25.05 -19.99
CA TYR A 228 -30.75 24.60 -21.37
C TYR A 228 -29.80 23.49 -21.82
N VAL A 229 -28.49 23.61 -21.56
CA VAL A 229 -27.49 22.60 -21.97
C VAL A 229 -27.70 21.29 -21.21
N ARG A 230 -27.98 21.35 -19.89
CA ARG A 230 -28.30 20.15 -19.10
C ARG A 230 -29.57 19.46 -19.61
N ALA A 231 -30.62 20.22 -19.93
CA ALA A 231 -31.85 19.68 -20.49
C ALA A 231 -31.63 19.06 -21.87
N ARG A 232 -30.86 19.72 -22.75
CA ARG A 232 -30.54 19.20 -24.08
C ARG A 232 -29.73 17.89 -24.04
N ARG A 233 -28.78 17.77 -23.11
CA ARG A 233 -28.00 16.53 -22.89
C ARG A 233 -28.82 15.37 -22.35
N ARG A 234 -29.92 15.63 -21.65
CA ARG A 234 -30.83 14.61 -21.13
C ARG A 234 -31.87 14.13 -22.15
N ALA A 235 -32.11 14.92 -23.19
CA ALA A 235 -33.07 14.63 -24.25
C ALA A 235 -32.43 13.97 -25.48
N ALA A 236 -31.10 13.85 -25.52
CA ALA A 236 -30.32 13.14 -26.51
C ALA A 236 -29.87 11.79 -25.93
#